data_AF-A0A1F2JIA4-F1
#
_entry.id   AF-A0A1F2JIA4-F1
#
_cell.length_a   1.000
_cell.length_b   1.000
_cell.length_c   1.000
_cell.angle_alpha   90.00
_cell.angle_beta   90.00
_cell.angle_gamma   90.00
#
_symmetry.space_group_name_H-M   'P 1'
#
loop_
_entity.id
_entity.type
_entity.pdbx_description
1 polymer ?
#
loop_
_entity_poly.entity_id
_entity_poly.type
_entity_poly.pdbx_seq_one_letter_code
_entity_poly.pdbx_strand_id
1 'polypeptide(L)'
;MKITKRKHTRRKKYYPIAATAPFKILHQDITIIKTLNGVKHYVYIIKDNFRKAVLACKVTTEYSSIVARESFEGVLKRFGLLRNQSFLITDGGVENKVELDLYLNRPGMLWQKLTAQLNIIQSNGMIDAANRLIKQRYLLSKTVDNTTKLKRELEQEVTNMNSMPNGQLFGYSPNEVLNRAIPDRIRFKQQIFEATTNRMEENRKFNCKLSCHLCS
;
A
#
# COMPACT_ATOMS: atom_id res chain seq x y z
N MET A 1 -8.73 20.59 -44.75
CA MET A 1 -9.27 19.85 -43.58
C MET A 1 -8.70 20.48 -42.30
N LYS A 2 -9.50 21.25 -41.53
CA LYS A 2 -9.02 21.89 -40.29
C LYS A 2 -9.06 20.88 -39.15
N ILE A 3 -7.90 20.36 -38.74
CA ILE A 3 -7.80 19.52 -37.54
C ILE A 3 -7.93 20.44 -36.32
N THR A 4 -9.12 20.54 -35.76
CA THR A 4 -9.34 21.20 -34.48
C THR A 4 -8.75 20.34 -33.37
N LYS A 5 -7.68 20.82 -32.71
CA LYS A 5 -7.11 20.19 -31.51
C LYS A 5 -8.24 19.98 -30.49
N ARG A 6 -8.49 18.72 -30.08
CA ARG A 6 -9.42 18.39 -28.98
C ARG A 6 -9.03 19.24 -27.77
N LYS A 7 -9.97 20.03 -27.25
CA LYS A 7 -9.78 20.76 -25.99
C LYS A 7 -9.39 19.73 -24.93
N HIS A 8 -8.15 19.79 -24.42
CA HIS A 8 -7.76 19.01 -23.26
C HIS A 8 -8.67 19.43 -22.10
N THR A 9 -9.66 18.60 -21.79
CA THR A 9 -10.46 18.77 -20.59
C THR A 9 -9.50 18.66 -19.41
N ARG A 10 -9.44 19.70 -18.57
CA ARG A 10 -8.65 19.65 -17.33
C ARG A 10 -9.09 18.41 -16.56
N ARG A 11 -8.15 17.48 -16.30
CA ARG A 11 -8.43 16.31 -15.46
C ARG A 11 -9.00 16.80 -14.14
N LYS A 12 -10.16 16.26 -13.73
CA LYS A 12 -10.75 16.57 -12.42
C LYS A 12 -9.69 16.30 -11.33
N LYS A 13 -9.59 17.19 -10.34
CA LYS A 13 -8.68 16.98 -9.21
C LYS A 13 -9.09 15.71 -8.48
N TYR A 14 -8.18 14.74 -8.42
CA TYR A 14 -8.37 13.48 -7.71
C TYR A 14 -7.72 13.55 -6.34
N TYR A 15 -8.48 13.23 -5.29
CA TYR A 15 -7.99 13.17 -3.93
C TYR A 15 -8.05 11.72 -3.45
N PRO A 16 -6.89 11.08 -3.16
CA PRO A 16 -6.89 9.72 -2.63
C PRO A 16 -7.53 9.69 -1.25
N ILE A 17 -8.13 8.56 -0.90
CA ILE A 17 -8.78 8.41 0.40
C ILE A 17 -7.73 8.32 1.51
N ALA A 18 -7.93 9.10 2.56
CA ALA A 18 -7.07 9.15 3.72
C ALA A 18 -7.91 8.93 4.99
N ALA A 19 -7.53 7.95 5.79
CA ALA A 19 -8.09 7.74 7.11
C ALA A 19 -7.61 8.83 8.06
N THR A 20 -8.47 9.19 9.02
CA THR A 20 -8.18 10.18 10.06
C THR A 20 -7.55 9.56 11.30
N ALA A 21 -7.68 8.23 11.47
CA ALA A 21 -7.16 7.49 12.61
C ALA A 21 -6.81 6.04 12.22
N PRO A 22 -5.98 5.35 13.02
CA PRO A 22 -5.71 3.93 12.86
C PRO A 22 -6.96 3.07 12.75
N PHE A 23 -6.89 2.04 11.91
CA PHE A 23 -7.94 1.02 11.74
C PHE A 23 -9.31 1.55 11.30
N LYS A 24 -9.41 2.81 10.86
CA LYS A 24 -10.66 3.38 10.32
C LYS A 24 -10.95 2.96 8.89
N ILE A 25 -9.90 2.76 8.11
CA ILE A 25 -10.00 2.29 6.73
C ILE A 25 -8.90 1.25 6.52
N LEU A 26 -9.31 0.04 6.16
CA LEU A 26 -8.42 -1.01 5.70
C LEU A 26 -8.61 -1.18 4.20
N HIS A 27 -7.52 -1.42 3.49
CA HIS A 27 -7.54 -1.79 2.08
C HIS A 27 -7.23 -3.27 1.97
N GLN A 28 -8.00 -3.99 1.16
CA GLN A 28 -7.74 -5.37 0.79
C GLN A 28 -7.65 -5.50 -0.73
N ASP A 29 -6.69 -6.29 -1.18
CA ASP A 29 -6.48 -6.60 -2.58
C ASP A 29 -5.77 -7.95 -2.73
N ILE A 30 -5.90 -8.56 -3.89
CA ILE A 30 -5.19 -9.79 -4.25
C ILE A 30 -4.20 -9.48 -5.35
N THR A 31 -2.99 -10.00 -5.18
CA THR A 31 -2.03 -10.03 -6.26
C THR A 31 -1.59 -11.43 -6.61
N ILE A 32 -1.33 -11.67 -7.90
CA ILE A 32 -0.82 -12.94 -8.41
C ILE A 32 0.71 -12.89 -8.49
N ILE A 33 1.35 -13.95 -8.01
CA ILE A 33 2.78 -14.21 -8.18
C ILE A 33 2.92 -15.60 -8.82
N LYS A 34 3.80 -15.73 -9.81
CA LYS A 34 4.11 -17.02 -10.44
C LYS A 34 5.52 -17.44 -10.05
N THR A 35 5.68 -18.62 -9.46
CA THR A 35 6.98 -19.19 -9.12
C THR A 35 7.65 -19.83 -10.33
N LEU A 36 8.96 -20.12 -10.22
CA LEU A 36 9.76 -20.67 -11.33
C LEU A 36 9.25 -22.03 -11.82
N ASN A 37 8.66 -22.84 -10.94
CA ASN A 37 8.00 -24.10 -11.30
C ASN A 37 6.65 -23.92 -12.02
N GLY A 38 6.25 -22.69 -12.33
CA GLY A 38 5.04 -22.38 -13.10
C GLY A 38 3.76 -22.26 -12.28
N VAL A 39 3.79 -22.54 -10.98
CA VAL A 39 2.63 -22.45 -10.10
C VAL A 39 2.23 -20.99 -9.88
N LYS A 40 0.92 -20.71 -9.96
CA LYS A 40 0.35 -19.40 -9.62
C LYS A 40 -0.06 -19.39 -8.15
N HIS A 41 0.32 -18.32 -7.47
CA HIS A 41 -0.05 -18.05 -6.09
C HIS A 41 -0.82 -16.75 -6.02
N TYR A 42 -1.94 -16.79 -5.30
CA TYR A 42 -2.75 -15.64 -4.94
C TYR A 42 -2.31 -15.16 -3.57
N VAL A 43 -1.92 -13.89 -3.52
CA VAL A 43 -1.39 -13.24 -2.32
C VAL A 43 -2.40 -12.19 -1.89
N TYR A 44 -3.13 -12.50 -0.83
CA TYR A 44 -4.13 -11.64 -0.22
C TYR A 44 -3.45 -10.71 0.75
N ILE A 45 -3.59 -9.41 0.53
CA ILE A 45 -2.92 -8.38 1.33
C ILE A 45 -3.98 -7.51 1.97
N ILE A 46 -3.75 -7.15 3.23
CA ILE A 46 -4.58 -6.18 3.96
C ILE A 46 -3.67 -5.11 4.53
N LYS A 47 -4.00 -3.85 4.30
CA LYS A 47 -3.17 -2.71 4.68
C LYS A 47 -3.99 -1.64 5.41
N ASP A 48 -3.43 -1.12 6.49
CA ASP A 48 -4.01 0.01 7.23
C ASP A 48 -3.79 1.32 6.47
N ASN A 49 -4.86 2.09 6.26
CA ASN A 49 -4.77 3.34 5.53
C ASN A 49 -3.96 4.40 6.28
N PHE A 50 -4.14 4.54 7.60
CA PHE A 50 -3.51 5.59 8.38
C PHE A 50 -2.03 5.27 8.62
N ARG A 51 -1.76 4.11 9.22
CA ARG A 51 -0.45 3.63 9.67
C ARG A 51 0.43 3.12 8.55
N LYS A 52 -0.13 2.92 7.35
CA LYS A 52 0.55 2.33 6.17
C LYS A 52 1.07 0.90 6.40
N ALA A 53 0.72 0.26 7.52
CA ALA A 53 1.18 -1.07 7.88
C ALA A 53 0.46 -2.14 7.06
N VAL A 54 1.21 -3.10 6.53
CA VAL A 54 0.63 -4.34 6.00
C VAL A 54 0.26 -5.23 7.18
N LEU A 55 -1.04 -5.45 7.37
CA LEU A 55 -1.60 -6.17 8.51
C LEU A 55 -1.69 -7.68 8.25
N ALA A 56 -1.94 -8.08 7.00
CA ALA A 56 -1.95 -9.47 6.57
C ALA A 56 -1.34 -9.62 5.18
N CYS A 57 -0.70 -10.77 4.97
CA CYS A 57 -0.18 -11.25 3.69
C CYS A 57 -0.35 -12.76 3.67
N LYS A 58 -1.41 -13.25 3.03
CA LYS A 58 -1.75 -14.67 2.97
C LYS A 58 -1.47 -15.20 1.57
N VAL A 59 -0.65 -16.24 1.49
CA VAL A 59 -0.31 -16.91 0.23
C VAL A 59 -1.06 -18.22 0.12
N THR A 60 -1.75 -18.41 -1.01
CA THR A 60 -2.47 -19.64 -1.35
C THR A 60 -2.40 -19.90 -2.85
N THR A 61 -2.69 -21.13 -3.27
CA THR A 61 -2.90 -21.50 -4.68
C THR A 61 -4.37 -21.38 -5.09
N GLU A 62 -5.26 -21.10 -4.13
CA GLU A 62 -6.69 -20.97 -4.34
C GLU A 62 -7.10 -19.51 -4.49
N TYR A 63 -7.92 -19.22 -5.50
CA TYR A 63 -8.56 -17.93 -5.66
C TYR A 63 -10.01 -18.04 -5.21
N SER A 64 -10.29 -17.57 -4.00
CA SER A 64 -11.59 -17.72 -3.35
C SER A 64 -11.92 -16.55 -2.42
N SER A 65 -13.21 -16.24 -2.32
CA SER A 65 -13.71 -15.26 -1.36
C SER A 65 -13.69 -15.74 0.08
N ILE A 66 -13.63 -17.05 0.30
CA ILE A 66 -13.40 -17.65 1.63
C ILE A 66 -12.05 -17.17 2.18
N VAL A 67 -10.98 -17.25 1.38
CA VAL A 67 -9.64 -16.84 1.80
C VAL A 67 -9.58 -15.33 2.07
N ALA A 68 -10.31 -14.53 1.28
CA ALA A 68 -10.43 -13.09 1.50
C ALA A 68 -11.10 -12.78 2.85
N ARG A 69 -12.23 -13.44 3.13
CA ARG A 69 -12.96 -13.37 4.40
C ARG A 69 -12.08 -13.78 5.58
N GLU A 70 -11.41 -14.93 5.49
CA GLU A 70 -10.54 -15.44 6.57
C GLU A 70 -9.36 -14.54 6.85
N SER A 71 -8.73 -14.00 5.79
CA SER A 71 -7.62 -13.05 5.93
C SER A 71 -8.08 -11.80 6.68
N PHE A 72 -9.26 -11.27 6.33
CA PHE A 72 -9.84 -10.10 6.99
C PHE A 72 -10.27 -10.39 8.43
N GLU A 73 -10.99 -11.49 8.66
CA GLU A 73 -11.38 -11.94 10.00
C GLU A 73 -10.15 -12.14 10.91
N GLY A 74 -9.07 -12.72 10.38
CA GLY A 74 -7.82 -12.89 11.10
C GLY A 74 -7.22 -11.56 11.56
N VAL A 75 -7.26 -10.53 10.71
CA VAL A 75 -6.84 -9.16 11.09
C VAL A 75 -7.74 -8.61 12.19
N LEU A 76 -9.07 -8.73 12.05
CA LEU A 76 -9.99 -8.23 13.06
C LEU A 76 -9.77 -8.88 14.43
N LYS A 77 -9.56 -10.20 14.46
CA LYS A 77 -9.28 -10.95 15.70
C LYS A 77 -7.94 -10.55 16.30
N ARG A 78 -6.87 -10.53 15.50
CA ARG A 78 -5.51 -10.23 15.97
C ARG A 78 -5.40 -8.86 16.62
N PHE A 79 -6.15 -7.88 16.12
CA PHE A 79 -6.08 -6.50 16.60
C PHE A 79 -7.29 -6.08 17.46
N GLY A 80 -8.20 -7.01 17.78
CA GLY A 80 -9.38 -6.72 18.61
C GLY A 80 -10.35 -5.72 17.97
N LEU A 81 -10.50 -5.75 16.65
CA LEU A 81 -11.19 -4.70 15.88
C LEU A 81 -12.65 -5.01 15.57
N LEU A 82 -13.21 -6.14 16.01
CA LEU A 82 -14.58 -6.56 15.68
C LEU A 82 -15.63 -5.50 16.05
N ARG A 83 -15.39 -4.72 17.11
CA ARG A 83 -16.28 -3.66 17.60
C ARG A 83 -15.97 -2.27 17.04
N ASN A 84 -15.05 -2.16 16.08
CA ASN A 84 -14.69 -0.88 15.49
C ASN A 84 -15.63 -0.56 14.34
N GLN A 85 -16.27 0.62 14.40
CA GLN A 85 -16.95 1.18 13.23
C GLN A 85 -15.90 1.74 12.26
N SER A 86 -15.74 1.03 11.14
CA SER A 86 -14.66 1.21 10.18
C SER A 86 -15.04 0.68 8.79
N PHE A 87 -14.20 0.98 7.79
CA PHE A 87 -14.43 0.58 6.40
C PHE A 87 -13.38 -0.40 5.91
N LEU A 88 -13.82 -1.42 5.16
CA LEU A 88 -12.96 -2.25 4.32
C LEU A 88 -13.14 -1.82 2.86
N ILE A 89 -12.06 -1.40 2.22
CA ILE A 89 -12.04 -1.04 0.80
C ILE A 89 -11.49 -2.21 0.01
N THR A 90 -12.26 -2.66 -0.97
CA THR A 90 -11.87 -3.70 -1.93
C THR A 90 -11.98 -3.18 -3.36
N ASP A 91 -11.39 -3.90 -4.31
CA ASP A 91 -11.78 -3.74 -5.71
C ASP A 91 -13.14 -4.40 -6.00
N GLY A 92 -13.58 -4.32 -7.25
CA GLY A 92 -14.84 -4.91 -7.72
C GLY A 92 -14.76 -6.38 -8.12
N GLY A 93 -13.65 -7.05 -7.83
CA GLY A 93 -13.38 -8.42 -8.20
C GLY A 93 -14.30 -9.44 -7.52
N VAL A 94 -14.42 -10.63 -8.10
CA VAL A 94 -15.32 -11.70 -7.62
C VAL A 94 -14.80 -12.37 -6.33
N GLU A 95 -13.49 -12.34 -6.10
CA GLU A 95 -12.84 -12.77 -4.85
C GLU A 95 -13.31 -11.99 -3.62
N ASN A 96 -13.81 -10.78 -3.81
CA ASN A 96 -14.16 -9.89 -2.72
C ASN A 96 -15.69 -9.90 -2.52
N LYS A 97 -16.39 -10.84 -3.15
CA LYS A 97 -17.85 -10.98 -3.14
C LYS A 97 -18.30 -12.28 -2.48
N VAL A 98 -19.61 -12.43 -2.26
CA VAL A 98 -20.25 -13.62 -1.69
C VAL A 98 -19.83 -13.84 -0.23
N GLU A 99 -18.77 -14.59 0.06
CA GLU A 99 -18.39 -14.96 1.43
C GLU A 99 -17.97 -13.77 2.29
N LEU A 100 -17.20 -12.84 1.69
CA LEU A 100 -16.81 -11.61 2.36
C LEU A 100 -18.02 -10.71 2.61
N ASP A 101 -18.98 -10.67 1.68
CA ASP A 101 -20.21 -9.89 1.82
C ASP A 101 -21.13 -10.46 2.90
N LEU A 102 -21.36 -11.77 2.89
CA LEU A 102 -22.14 -12.47 3.92
C LEU A 102 -21.54 -12.23 5.31
N TYR A 103 -20.21 -12.30 5.42
CA TYR A 103 -19.51 -12.01 6.66
C TYR A 103 -19.70 -10.56 7.11
N LEU A 104 -19.58 -9.58 6.21
CA LEU A 104 -19.69 -8.16 6.56
C LEU A 104 -21.12 -7.70 6.81
N ASN A 105 -22.11 -8.34 6.18
CA ASN A 105 -23.53 -7.99 6.32
C ASN A 105 -24.23 -8.71 7.48
N ARG A 106 -23.52 -9.54 8.25
CA ARG A 106 -24.13 -10.23 9.40
C ARG A 106 -24.60 -9.25 10.49
N PRO A 107 -25.65 -9.58 11.25
CA PRO A 107 -26.10 -8.76 12.37
C PRO A 107 -24.97 -8.47 13.36
N GLY A 108 -24.89 -7.22 13.81
CA GLY A 108 -23.89 -6.75 14.78
C GLY A 108 -22.49 -6.49 14.20
N MET A 109 -22.26 -6.70 12.90
CA MET A 109 -21.01 -6.27 12.27
C MET A 109 -20.99 -4.75 12.10
N LEU A 110 -19.91 -4.12 12.59
CA LEU A 110 -19.71 -2.66 12.50
C LEU A 110 -18.77 -2.25 11.36
N TRP A 111 -18.14 -3.21 10.70
CA TRP A 111 -17.33 -2.98 9.50
C TRP A 111 -18.20 -2.95 8.26
N GLN A 112 -17.99 -1.95 7.42
CA GLN A 112 -18.71 -1.80 6.16
C GLN A 112 -17.76 -1.97 4.97
N LYS A 113 -18.19 -2.72 3.95
CA LYS A 113 -17.44 -2.86 2.70
C LYS A 113 -17.73 -1.68 1.77
N LEU A 114 -16.69 -1.12 1.17
CA LEU A 114 -16.78 -0.14 0.10
C LEU A 114 -15.99 -0.64 -1.12
N THR A 115 -16.65 -0.75 -2.26
CA THR A 115 -16.02 -1.13 -3.53
C THR A 115 -15.45 0.11 -4.21
N ALA A 116 -14.14 0.13 -4.45
CA ALA A 116 -13.46 1.21 -5.15
C ALA A 116 -14.07 1.44 -6.55
N GLN A 117 -14.20 2.71 -6.95
CA GLN A 117 -14.80 3.15 -8.23
C GLN A 117 -16.27 2.75 -8.46
N LEU A 118 -16.93 2.15 -7.47
CA LEU A 118 -18.36 1.85 -7.48
C LEU A 118 -19.09 2.56 -6.34
N ASN A 119 -18.70 2.27 -5.10
CA ASN A 119 -19.26 2.92 -3.90
C ASN A 119 -18.55 4.24 -3.58
N ILE A 120 -17.29 4.39 -4.01
CA ILE A 120 -16.47 5.58 -3.81
C ILE A 120 -15.78 5.99 -5.11
N ILE A 121 -15.49 7.28 -5.30
CA ILE A 121 -14.76 7.76 -6.49
C ILE A 121 -13.27 7.40 -6.46
N GLN A 122 -12.74 7.08 -5.28
CA GLN A 122 -11.36 6.72 -5.07
C GLN A 122 -11.07 5.28 -5.55
N SER A 123 -9.87 5.09 -6.09
CA SER A 123 -9.31 3.77 -6.39
C SER A 123 -8.75 3.10 -5.13
N ASN A 124 -8.44 1.81 -5.25
CA ASN A 124 -7.73 1.04 -4.23
C ASN A 124 -6.20 1.31 -4.22
N GLY A 125 -5.78 2.52 -4.62
CA GLY A 125 -4.39 2.81 -4.98
C GLY A 125 -3.35 2.62 -3.86
N MET A 126 -3.75 2.66 -2.58
CA MET A 126 -2.80 2.48 -1.48
C MET A 126 -2.25 1.06 -1.40
N ILE A 127 -3.10 0.07 -1.63
CA ILE A 127 -2.69 -1.32 -1.62
C ILE A 127 -2.09 -1.71 -2.96
N ASP A 128 -2.53 -1.12 -4.08
CA ASP A 128 -1.86 -1.26 -5.38
C ASP A 128 -0.37 -0.86 -5.29
N ALA A 129 -0.07 0.24 -4.57
CA ALA A 129 1.29 0.68 -4.32
C ALA A 129 2.08 -0.33 -3.46
N ALA A 130 1.45 -0.97 -2.47
CA ALA A 130 2.07 -2.02 -1.68
C ALA A 130 2.35 -3.27 -2.53
N ASN A 131 1.38 -3.68 -3.35
CA ASN A 131 1.49 -4.80 -4.27
C ASN A 131 2.61 -4.58 -5.28
N ARG A 132 2.74 -3.35 -5.81
CA ARG A 132 3.84 -2.98 -6.70
C ARG A 132 5.20 -3.08 -6.01
N LEU A 133 5.31 -2.60 -4.77
CA LEU A 133 6.56 -2.69 -3.99
C LEU A 133 6.95 -4.14 -3.72
N ILE A 134 6.00 -4.96 -3.27
CA ILE A 134 6.21 -6.40 -3.04
C ILE A 134 6.69 -7.04 -4.34
N LYS A 135 5.98 -6.82 -5.45
CA LYS A 135 6.38 -7.33 -6.76
C LYS A 135 7.75 -6.87 -7.20
N GLN A 136 8.08 -5.58 -7.09
CA GLN A 136 9.38 -5.07 -7.54
C GLN A 136 10.52 -5.64 -6.71
N ARG A 137 10.38 -5.66 -5.37
CA ARG A 137 11.43 -6.17 -4.49
C ARG A 137 11.59 -7.68 -4.61
N TYR A 138 10.50 -8.40 -4.82
CA TYR A 138 10.49 -9.86 -4.91
C TYR A 138 10.78 -10.41 -6.31
N LEU A 139 10.07 -9.95 -7.35
CA LEU A 139 10.14 -10.52 -8.71
C LEU A 139 11.43 -10.19 -9.45
N LEU A 140 12.11 -9.09 -9.10
CA LEU A 140 13.31 -8.66 -9.83
C LEU A 140 14.61 -9.23 -9.25
N SER A 141 14.60 -9.80 -8.04
CA SER A 141 15.85 -10.13 -7.33
C SER A 141 15.97 -11.57 -6.82
N LYS A 142 14.87 -12.35 -6.74
CA LYS A 142 14.90 -13.67 -6.08
C LYS A 142 14.36 -14.80 -6.94
N THR A 143 15.10 -15.90 -7.00
CA THR A 143 14.65 -17.16 -7.58
C THR A 143 13.80 -17.90 -6.55
N VAL A 144 12.48 -17.93 -6.76
CA VAL A 144 11.58 -18.70 -5.90
C VAL A 144 10.89 -19.79 -6.70
N ASP A 145 11.20 -21.02 -6.30
CA ASP A 145 10.87 -22.26 -6.97
C ASP A 145 9.68 -22.99 -6.31
N ASN A 146 9.32 -22.65 -5.07
CA ASN A 146 8.24 -23.32 -4.36
C ASN A 146 7.43 -22.40 -3.41
N THR A 147 6.24 -22.88 -3.02
CA THR A 147 5.27 -22.17 -2.17
C THR A 147 5.83 -21.81 -0.78
N THR A 148 6.59 -22.72 -0.17
CA THR A 148 7.13 -22.52 1.19
C THR A 148 8.15 -21.39 1.21
N LYS A 149 9.04 -21.38 0.22
CA LYS A 149 10.00 -20.30 0.03
C LYS A 149 9.28 -18.98 -0.25
N LEU A 150 8.28 -18.96 -1.14
CA LEU A 150 7.47 -17.76 -1.41
C LEU A 150 6.84 -17.18 -0.12
N LYS A 151 6.23 -18.04 0.71
CA LYS A 151 5.64 -17.62 2.00
C LYS A 151 6.67 -16.95 2.90
N ARG A 152 7.81 -17.61 3.14
CA ARG A 152 8.87 -17.11 4.00
C ARG A 152 9.43 -15.77 3.51
N GLU A 153 9.67 -15.65 2.20
CA GLU A 153 10.20 -14.42 1.61
C GLU A 153 9.20 -13.26 1.70
N LEU A 154 7.90 -13.52 1.50
CA LEU A 154 6.86 -12.50 1.66
C LEU A 154 6.66 -12.08 3.10
N GLU A 155 6.75 -12.99 4.06
CA GLU A 155 6.71 -12.67 5.50
C GLU A 155 7.87 -11.77 5.90
N GLN A 156 9.08 -12.07 5.42
CA GLN A 156 10.25 -11.22 5.62
C GLN A 156 10.07 -9.85 4.97
N GLU A 157 9.55 -9.79 3.74
CA GLU A 157 9.33 -8.51 3.07
C GLU A 157 8.28 -7.66 3.78
N VAL A 158 7.18 -8.25 4.24
CA VAL A 158 6.17 -7.53 5.04
C VAL A 158 6.78 -6.99 6.33
N THR A 159 7.62 -7.79 7.00
CA THR A 159 8.34 -7.35 8.19
C THR A 159 9.25 -6.16 7.88
N ASN A 160 10.02 -6.24 6.79
CA ASN A 160 10.90 -5.18 6.34
C ASN A 160 10.11 -3.91 5.99
N MET A 161 9.03 -4.02 5.21
CA MET A 161 8.16 -2.89 4.84
C MET A 161 7.57 -2.20 6.07
N ASN A 162 7.16 -2.96 7.09
CA ASN A 162 6.57 -2.40 8.30
C ASN A 162 7.60 -1.80 9.26
N SER A 163 8.87 -2.21 9.18
CA SER A 163 9.96 -1.69 10.02
C SER A 163 10.73 -0.54 9.37
N MET A 164 10.61 -0.35 8.05
CA MET A 164 11.30 0.75 7.35
C MET A 164 10.66 2.11 7.64
N PRO A 165 11.47 3.17 7.83
CA PRO A 165 11.00 4.56 7.88
C PRO A 165 10.15 4.93 6.67
N ASN A 166 9.01 5.56 6.92
CA ASN A 166 8.08 5.97 5.86
C ASN A 166 7.95 7.49 5.81
N GLY A 167 8.18 8.08 4.63
CA GLY A 167 8.08 9.53 4.43
C GLY A 167 6.67 10.10 4.66
N GLN A 168 5.61 9.31 4.41
CA GLN A 168 4.23 9.71 4.72
C GLN A 168 3.92 9.70 6.21
N LEU A 169 4.77 9.05 7.00
CA LEU A 169 4.72 9.02 8.46
C LEU A 169 5.86 9.87 9.05
N PHE A 170 6.40 10.83 8.29
CA PHE A 170 7.46 11.73 8.74
C PHE A 170 8.69 11.01 9.31
N GLY A 171 9.03 9.87 8.69
CA GLY A 171 10.19 9.06 9.06
C GLY A 171 9.94 8.03 10.16
N TYR A 172 8.73 7.97 10.72
CA TYR A 172 8.34 6.81 11.51
C TYR A 172 8.09 5.60 10.60
N SER A 173 8.41 4.42 11.10
CA SER A 173 8.02 3.15 10.51
C SER A 173 6.55 2.85 10.78
N PRO A 174 5.88 2.09 9.90
CA PRO A 174 4.53 1.61 10.17
C PRO A 174 4.38 0.89 11.51
N ASN A 175 5.38 0.12 11.95
CA ASN A 175 5.39 -0.58 13.23
C ASN A 175 5.44 0.37 14.43
N GLU A 176 6.24 1.45 14.39
CA GLU A 176 6.25 2.46 15.45
C GLU A 176 4.86 3.09 15.60
N VAL A 177 4.21 3.46 14.49
CA VAL A 177 2.86 4.05 14.53
C VAL A 177 1.81 3.00 14.94
N LEU A 178 2.00 1.73 14.56
CA LEU A 178 1.21 0.60 15.05
C LEU A 178 1.28 0.49 16.58
N ASN A 179 2.47 0.70 17.12
CA ASN A 179 2.81 0.72 18.54
C ASN A 179 2.58 2.08 19.20
N ARG A 180 1.66 2.89 18.66
CA ARG A 180 1.15 4.15 19.22
C ARG A 180 2.12 5.34 19.17
N ALA A 181 3.20 5.29 18.39
CA ALA A 181 3.94 6.51 18.08
C ALA A 181 3.05 7.48 17.29
N ILE A 182 3.16 8.78 17.59
CA ILE A 182 2.44 9.84 16.89
C ILE A 182 3.40 10.47 15.88
N PRO A 183 3.12 10.39 14.56
CA PRO A 183 3.98 10.98 13.55
C PRO A 183 4.11 12.49 13.73
N ASP A 184 5.35 12.95 13.88
CA ASP A 184 5.67 14.37 14.00
C ASP A 184 6.22 14.92 12.68
N ARG A 185 5.46 15.85 12.08
CA ARG A 185 5.82 16.51 10.82
C ARG A 185 7.08 17.35 10.92
N ILE A 186 7.43 17.85 12.11
CA ILE A 186 8.61 18.69 12.30
C ILE A 186 9.82 17.92 12.82
N ARG A 187 9.72 16.59 13.00
CA ARG A 187 10.78 15.71 13.53
C ARG A 187 12.16 15.97 12.93
N PHE A 188 12.22 16.16 11.61
CA PHE A 188 13.47 16.38 10.88
C PHE A 188 13.61 17.78 10.30
N LYS A 189 12.78 18.74 10.73
CA LYS A 189 12.77 20.10 10.16
C LYS A 189 14.14 20.76 10.22
N GLN A 190 14.82 20.67 11.36
CA GLN A 190 16.14 21.25 11.57
C GLN A 190 17.21 20.53 10.74
N GLN A 191 17.25 19.20 10.77
CA GLN A 191 18.22 18.42 10.01
C GLN A 191 18.08 18.62 8.50
N ILE A 192 16.84 18.73 7.99
CA ILE A 192 16.57 19.05 6.59
C ILE A 192 17.08 20.46 6.25
N PHE A 193 16.90 21.43 7.15
CA PHE A 193 17.40 22.79 6.98
C PHE A 193 18.94 22.80 6.94
N GLU A 194 19.60 22.18 7.91
CA GLU A 194 21.06 22.08 8.00
C GLU A 194 21.65 21.36 6.77
N ALA A 195 21.09 20.20 6.39
CA ALA A 195 21.54 19.46 5.20
C ALA A 195 21.33 20.28 3.91
N THR A 196 20.28 21.08 3.83
CA THR A 196 20.04 21.97 2.69
C THR A 196 21.10 23.07 2.63
N THR A 197 21.40 23.72 3.75
CA THR A 197 22.44 24.75 3.86
C THR A 197 23.82 24.19 3.50
N ASN A 198 24.20 23.06 4.09
CA ASN A 198 25.48 22.39 3.81
C ASN A 198 25.61 22.03 2.33
N ARG A 199 24.56 21.46 1.72
CA ARG A 199 24.56 21.15 0.28
C ARG A 199 24.76 22.40 -0.58
N MET A 200 24.19 23.55 -0.21
CA MET A 200 24.41 24.80 -0.95
C MET A 200 25.86 25.30 -0.81
N GLU A 201 26.43 25.22 0.39
CA GLU A 201 27.81 25.62 0.63
C GLU A 201 28.82 24.71 -0.10
N GLU A 202 28.61 23.40 -0.08
CA GLU A 202 29.42 22.45 -0.83
C GLU A 202 29.31 22.67 -2.34
N ASN A 203 28.10 22.85 -2.87
CA ASN A 203 27.90 23.13 -4.29
C ASN A 203 28.54 24.46 -4.72
N ARG A 204 28.57 25.48 -3.84
CA ARG A 204 29.26 26.76 -4.11
C ARG A 204 30.78 26.62 -4.18
N LYS A 205 31.37 25.65 -3.48
CA LYS A 205 32.80 25.32 -3.58
C LYS A 205 33.15 24.60 -4.89
N PHE A 206 32.16 23.99 -5.55
CA PHE A 206 32.32 23.34 -6.84
C PHE A 206 32.31 24.37 -7.98
N ASN A 207 33.49 24.70 -8.51
CA ASN A 207 33.60 25.43 -9.78
C ASN A 207 33.30 24.48 -10.94
N CYS A 208 32.10 24.58 -11.52
CA CYS A 208 31.77 23.85 -12.74
C CYS A 208 32.61 24.40 -13.90
N LYS A 209 33.66 23.67 -14.30
CA LYS A 209 34.52 23.99 -15.47
C LYS A 209 33.96 23.46 -16.80
N LEU A 210 32.72 22.96 -16.82
CA LEU A 210 32.09 22.48 -18.05
C LEU A 210 31.46 23.67 -18.79
N SER A 211 32.17 24.18 -19.78
CA SER A 211 31.55 25.00 -20.82
C SER A 211 30.50 24.12 -21.52
N CYS A 212 29.24 24.50 -21.38
CA CYS A 212 28.13 23.85 -22.07
C CYS A 212 28.16 24.29 -23.55
N HIS A 213 29.17 23.83 -24.29
CA HIS A 213 29.19 23.94 -25.75
C HIS A 213 28.49 22.71 -26.31
N LEU A 214 27.24 22.88 -26.74
CA LEU A 214 26.60 22.19 -27.87
C LEU A 214 25.11 22.56 -27.89
N CYS A 215 24.83 23.78 -28.33
CA CYS A 215 23.59 24.11 -29.04
C CYS A 215 24.00 24.92 -30.28
N SER A 216 24.22 24.20 -31.36
CA SER A 216 24.33 24.69 -32.74
C SER A 216 23.55 23.73 -33.60
#